data_AF-A0A3S3G478-F1
#
_entry.id   AF-A0A3S3G478-F1
#
_cell.length_a   1.000
_cell.length_b   1.000
_cell.length_c   1.000
_cell.angle_alpha   90.00
_cell.angle_beta   90.00
_cell.angle_gamma   90.00
#
_symmetry.space_group_name_H-M   'P 1'
#
loop_
_entity.id
_entity.type
_entity.pdbx_description
1 polymer ?
#
loop_
_entity_poly.entity_id
_entity_poly.type
_entity_poly.pdbx_seq_one_letter_code
_entity_poly.pdbx_strand_id
1 'polypeptide(L)'
;MRCIFCKNPSSSSKSVEHVIPESLGNKRHVLPRGIVCDGCNNYFSRKVEKPFLDLPAVRQLRFQQDLESKRGNIPSISGLITPDIPALLTRYPKYDFTSVQVSEPNLAKILQAKEGTMLFPLAGDLPDTPVVSRFLAKIALEAMALRLVEFPEGVAYLCDEAQLDVLRDHARKGYVSSWPVHIRTIYHQDGKTFGPDGNAEQIVHEFDFLVTDQSEWFFVLAIFGVEFTINLGGPEISGYRRWLEQTGGISPLYTDRHGGLAAIPK
;
A
#
# COMPACT_ATOMS: atom_id res chain seq x y z
N MET A 1 -6.39 -7.33 26.76
CA MET A 1 -6.25 -6.56 25.52
C MET A 1 -7.56 -6.63 24.74
N ARG A 2 -7.89 -5.56 24.01
CA ARG A 2 -9.03 -5.50 23.09
C ARG A 2 -8.54 -5.15 21.70
N CYS A 3 -9.24 -5.64 20.69
CA CYS A 3 -8.91 -5.36 19.29
C CYS A 3 -9.18 -3.89 18.95
N ILE A 4 -8.21 -3.19 18.34
CA ILE A 4 -8.34 -1.78 17.95
C ILE A 4 -9.43 -1.52 16.91
N PHE A 5 -10.01 -2.57 16.30
CA PHE A 5 -11.03 -2.46 15.24
C PHE A 5 -12.43 -2.85 15.69
N CYS A 6 -12.57 -3.93 16.46
CA CYS A 6 -13.87 -4.42 16.90
C CYS A 6 -14.12 -4.26 18.40
N LYS A 7 -13.14 -3.79 19.16
CA LYS A 7 -13.17 -3.61 20.62
C LYS A 7 -13.43 -4.89 21.43
N ASN A 8 -13.60 -6.04 20.76
CA ASN A 8 -13.76 -7.34 21.43
C ASN A 8 -12.44 -7.80 22.08
N PRO A 9 -12.52 -8.66 23.11
CA PRO A 9 -11.34 -9.30 23.70
C PRO A 9 -10.50 -10.02 22.63
N SER A 10 -9.18 -9.85 22.72
CA SER A 10 -8.23 -10.32 21.70
C SER A 10 -7.03 -11.05 22.30
N SER A 11 -7.02 -11.32 23.60
CA SER A 11 -5.92 -11.96 24.32
C SER A 11 -5.58 -13.37 23.84
N SER A 12 -6.52 -14.09 23.21
CA SER A 12 -6.31 -15.43 22.65
C SER A 12 -5.84 -15.42 21.19
N SER A 13 -5.64 -14.24 20.58
CA SER A 13 -5.27 -14.13 19.17
C SER A 13 -3.86 -14.63 18.92
N LYS A 14 -3.67 -15.37 17.83
CA LYS A 14 -2.38 -16.01 17.50
C LYS A 14 -1.65 -15.35 16.34
N SER A 15 -2.37 -14.62 15.49
CA SER A 15 -1.83 -14.01 14.29
C SER A 15 -1.04 -12.74 14.63
N VAL A 16 0.06 -12.53 13.91
CA VAL A 16 0.74 -11.23 13.85
C VAL A 16 0.19 -10.45 12.67
N GLU A 17 0.02 -9.14 12.84
CA GLU A 17 -0.51 -8.26 11.80
C GLU A 17 0.63 -7.43 11.19
N HIS A 18 0.68 -7.34 9.86
CA HIS A 18 1.62 -6.45 9.19
C HIS A 18 0.86 -5.20 8.79
N VAL A 19 1.30 -4.03 9.25
CA VAL A 19 0.62 -2.75 9.01
C VAL A 19 0.42 -2.51 7.51
N ILE A 20 1.51 -2.65 6.76
CA ILE A 20 1.48 -2.76 5.30
C ILE A 20 1.58 -4.25 4.95
N PRO A 21 0.77 -4.80 4.02
CA PRO A 21 0.89 -6.20 3.62
C PRO A 21 2.30 -6.58 3.17
N GLU A 22 2.75 -7.79 3.52
CA GLU A 22 4.05 -8.33 3.06
C GLU A 22 4.14 -8.36 1.52
N SER A 23 3.01 -8.56 0.83
CA SER A 23 2.90 -8.53 -0.63
C SER A 23 3.19 -7.15 -1.26
N LEU A 24 3.40 -6.12 -0.43
CA LEU A 24 3.84 -4.77 -0.81
C LEU A 24 5.24 -4.45 -0.25
N GLY A 25 6.00 -5.48 0.13
CA GLY A 25 7.41 -5.37 0.53
C GLY A 25 7.66 -5.10 2.02
N ASN A 26 6.61 -5.05 2.85
CA ASN A 26 6.80 -4.85 4.29
C ASN A 26 7.36 -6.08 5.00
N LYS A 27 8.51 -5.90 5.65
CA LYS A 27 9.16 -6.91 6.49
C LYS A 27 9.36 -6.46 7.94
N ARG A 28 8.97 -5.23 8.30
CA ARG A 28 9.39 -4.57 9.55
C ARG A 28 8.23 -4.00 10.37
N HIS A 29 7.21 -3.43 9.72
CA HIS A 29 6.07 -2.82 10.41
C HIS A 29 5.07 -3.91 10.83
N VAL A 30 5.34 -4.54 11.98
CA VAL A 30 4.56 -5.67 12.53
C VAL A 30 3.96 -5.27 13.86
N LEU A 31 2.65 -5.46 14.02
CA LEU A 31 1.96 -5.26 15.29
C LEU A 31 2.02 -6.53 16.15
N PRO A 32 2.26 -6.38 17.47
CA PRO A 32 2.13 -7.47 18.43
C PRO A 32 0.76 -8.16 18.39
N ARG A 33 0.77 -9.45 18.75
CA ARG A 33 -0.45 -10.26 18.84
C ARG A 33 -1.46 -9.63 19.79
N GLY A 34 -2.73 -9.67 19.39
CA GLY A 34 -3.84 -9.18 20.19
C GLY A 34 -4.19 -7.71 19.95
N ILE A 35 -3.33 -6.90 19.31
CA ILE A 35 -3.73 -5.53 18.92
C ILE A 35 -4.86 -5.60 17.89
N VAL A 36 -4.72 -6.50 16.92
CA VAL A 36 -5.78 -6.89 15.98
C VAL A 36 -6.16 -8.34 16.29
N CYS A 37 -7.45 -8.62 16.47
CA CYS A 37 -7.90 -9.99 16.71
C CYS A 37 -7.90 -10.82 15.41
N ASP A 38 -7.79 -12.15 15.55
CA ASP A 38 -7.76 -13.08 14.41
C ASP A 38 -8.98 -12.92 13.47
N GLY A 39 -10.15 -12.61 14.03
CA GLY A 39 -11.37 -12.36 13.26
C GLY A 39 -11.30 -11.10 12.39
N CYS A 40 -10.72 -10.00 12.91
CA CYS A 40 -10.53 -8.78 12.13
C CYS A 40 -9.42 -8.94 11.10
N ASN A 41 -8.29 -9.55 11.46
CA ASN A 41 -7.20 -9.86 10.53
C ASN A 41 -7.72 -10.68 9.32
N ASN A 42 -8.41 -11.79 9.58
CA ASN A 42 -9.00 -12.61 8.51
C ASN A 42 -9.98 -11.81 7.64
N TYR A 43 -10.82 -10.98 8.28
CA TYR A 43 -11.73 -10.09 7.56
C TYR A 43 -10.96 -9.14 6.62
N PHE A 44 -9.97 -8.40 7.13
CA PHE A 44 -9.20 -7.43 6.36
C PHE A 44 -8.45 -8.07 5.21
N SER A 45 -7.79 -9.21 5.45
CA SER A 45 -7.09 -9.97 4.42
C SER A 45 -8.01 -10.30 3.24
N ARG A 46 -9.27 -10.69 3.51
CA ARG A 46 -10.22 -11.13 2.47
C ARG A 46 -11.01 -9.99 1.83
N LYS A 47 -11.37 -8.96 2.60
CA LYS A 47 -12.38 -7.96 2.21
C LYS A 47 -11.81 -6.57 1.96
N VAL A 48 -10.53 -6.34 2.27
CA VAL A 48 -9.86 -5.05 2.10
C VAL A 48 -8.53 -5.23 1.38
N GLU A 49 -7.60 -5.99 1.95
CA GLU A 49 -6.25 -6.14 1.39
C GLU A 49 -6.24 -6.90 0.06
N LYS A 50 -6.91 -8.06 -0.02
CA LYS A 50 -6.98 -8.81 -1.28
C LYS A 50 -7.59 -7.98 -2.42
N PRO A 51 -8.75 -7.31 -2.25
CA PRO A 51 -9.28 -6.41 -3.27
C PRO A 51 -8.30 -5.31 -3.71
N PHE A 52 -7.56 -4.71 -2.77
CA PHE A 52 -6.54 -3.71 -3.10
C PHE A 52 -5.37 -4.33 -3.90
N LEU A 53 -4.86 -5.46 -3.45
CA LEU A 53 -3.75 -6.19 -4.11
C LEU A 53 -4.12 -6.73 -5.50
N ASP A 54 -5.41 -6.90 -5.78
CA ASP A 54 -5.94 -7.35 -7.07
C ASP A 54 -6.20 -6.19 -8.05
N LEU A 55 -6.08 -4.93 -7.63
CA LEU A 55 -6.17 -3.77 -8.53
C LEU A 55 -5.09 -3.85 -9.63
N PRO A 56 -5.39 -3.51 -10.90
CA PRO A 56 -4.44 -3.63 -12.01
C PRO A 56 -3.09 -2.95 -11.77
N ALA A 57 -3.10 -1.71 -11.28
CA ALA A 57 -1.88 -0.96 -10.98
C ALA A 57 -1.06 -1.59 -9.85
N VAL A 58 -1.70 -2.12 -8.81
CA VAL A 58 -1.00 -2.81 -7.72
C VAL A 58 -0.42 -4.14 -8.19
N ARG A 59 -1.17 -4.91 -8.99
CA ARG A 59 -0.67 -6.16 -9.59
C ARG A 59 0.54 -5.91 -10.49
N GLN A 60 0.48 -4.87 -11.31
CA GLN A 60 1.59 -4.52 -12.18
C GLN A 60 2.81 -4.05 -11.39
N LEU A 61 2.62 -3.17 -10.41
CA LEU A 61 3.70 -2.75 -9.51
C LEU A 61 4.39 -3.96 -8.88
N ARG A 62 3.60 -4.89 -8.34
CA ARG A 62 4.11 -6.13 -7.76
C ARG A 62 4.87 -7.00 -8.75
N PHE A 63 4.43 -7.04 -10.01
CA PHE A 63 5.16 -7.75 -11.06
C PHE A 63 6.46 -7.06 -11.44
N GLN A 64 6.47 -5.74 -11.55
CA GLN A 64 7.65 -4.96 -11.95
C GLN A 64 8.74 -4.95 -10.87
N GLN A 65 8.33 -4.85 -9.60
CA GLN A 65 9.19 -4.75 -8.42
C GLN A 65 9.44 -6.11 -7.73
N ASP A 66 9.11 -7.22 -8.39
CA ASP A 66 9.31 -8.59 -7.89
C ASP A 66 8.75 -8.85 -6.47
N LEU A 67 7.57 -8.30 -6.18
CA LEU A 67 6.94 -8.37 -4.86
C LEU A 67 6.17 -9.68 -4.66
N GLU A 68 6.87 -10.62 -4.04
CA GLU A 68 6.33 -11.91 -3.65
C GLU A 68 5.24 -11.79 -2.57
N SER A 69 4.22 -12.63 -2.68
CA SER A 69 3.32 -12.92 -1.57
C SER A 69 4.02 -13.75 -0.49
N LYS A 70 3.37 -13.95 0.67
CA LYS A 70 3.85 -14.88 1.73
C LYS A 70 4.17 -16.30 1.24
N ARG A 71 3.61 -16.71 0.09
CA ARG A 71 3.82 -18.03 -0.54
C ARG A 71 4.93 -18.01 -1.62
N GLY A 72 5.66 -16.90 -1.78
CA GLY A 72 6.71 -16.76 -2.81
C GLY A 72 6.18 -16.49 -4.22
N ASN A 73 4.89 -16.15 -4.38
CA ASN A 73 4.30 -15.94 -5.71
C ASN A 73 4.17 -14.46 -6.06
N ILE A 74 4.60 -14.10 -7.28
CA ILE A 74 4.35 -12.80 -7.93
C ILE A 74 3.08 -12.92 -8.79
N PRO A 75 2.19 -11.90 -8.83
CA PRO A 75 1.01 -11.95 -9.67
C PRO A 75 1.37 -11.95 -11.16
N SER A 76 0.72 -12.81 -11.94
CA SER A 76 0.86 -12.77 -13.41
C SER A 76 0.22 -11.51 -14.00
N ILE A 77 0.79 -11.00 -15.09
CA ILE A 77 0.24 -9.88 -15.85
C ILE A 77 -0.01 -10.27 -17.30
N SER A 78 -1.00 -9.64 -17.93
CA SER A 78 -1.23 -9.77 -19.36
C SER A 78 -0.24 -8.90 -20.14
N GLY A 79 0.18 -9.38 -21.29
CA GLY A 79 1.01 -8.66 -22.26
C GLY A 79 0.62 -9.00 -23.69
N LEU A 80 1.25 -8.34 -24.65
CA LEU A 80 1.03 -8.57 -26.08
C LEU A 80 2.38 -8.82 -26.75
N ILE A 81 2.53 -9.93 -27.47
CA ILE A 81 3.64 -10.15 -28.37
C ILE A 81 3.23 -9.62 -29.74
N THR A 82 4.02 -8.74 -30.32
CA THR A 82 3.70 -8.10 -31.61
C THR A 82 3.63 -9.13 -32.75
N PRO A 83 2.69 -8.97 -33.70
CA PRO A 83 1.75 -7.85 -33.80
C PRO A 83 0.53 -7.94 -32.87
N ASP A 84 0.03 -9.13 -32.56
CA ASP A 84 -1.30 -9.29 -31.95
C ASP A 84 -1.49 -10.57 -31.11
N ILE A 85 -0.43 -11.16 -30.56
CA ILE A 85 -0.51 -12.40 -29.77
C ILE A 85 -0.66 -12.08 -28.28
N PRO A 86 -1.82 -12.34 -27.64
CA PRO A 86 -1.96 -12.17 -26.20
C PRO A 86 -1.07 -13.16 -25.45
N ALA A 87 -0.43 -12.69 -24.40
CA ALA A 87 0.42 -13.51 -23.53
C ALA A 87 0.09 -13.25 -22.06
N LEU A 88 0.24 -14.30 -21.24
CA LEU A 88 0.24 -14.19 -19.79
C LEU A 88 1.66 -14.41 -19.28
N LEU A 89 2.16 -13.44 -18.53
CA LEU A 89 3.53 -13.46 -18.01
C LEU A 89 3.54 -13.80 -16.53
N THR A 90 4.47 -14.65 -16.12
CA THR A 90 4.71 -14.98 -14.71
C THR A 90 6.20 -14.97 -14.43
N ARG A 91 6.64 -14.15 -13.47
CA ARG A 91 8.05 -14.09 -13.05
C ARG A 91 8.37 -15.14 -12.00
N TYR A 92 9.55 -15.72 -12.13
CA TYR A 92 10.14 -16.63 -11.15
C TYR A 92 11.55 -16.16 -10.78
N PRO A 93 11.70 -15.14 -9.92
CA PRO A 93 13.00 -14.54 -9.60
C PRO A 93 14.00 -15.55 -9.05
N LYS A 94 13.53 -16.51 -8.24
CA LYS A 94 14.35 -17.61 -7.71
C LYS A 94 15.08 -18.42 -8.78
N TYR A 95 14.51 -18.52 -9.98
CA TYR A 95 15.06 -19.30 -11.09
C TYR A 95 15.56 -18.42 -12.25
N ASP A 96 15.56 -17.09 -12.06
CA ASP A 96 15.98 -16.10 -13.05
C ASP A 96 15.31 -16.28 -14.44
N PHE A 97 14.00 -16.55 -14.45
CA PHE A 97 13.25 -16.59 -15.71
C PHE A 97 11.83 -16.02 -15.60
N THR A 98 11.29 -15.60 -16.74
CA THR A 98 9.88 -15.22 -16.90
C THR A 98 9.21 -16.22 -17.83
N SER A 99 8.15 -16.86 -17.35
CA SER A 99 7.29 -17.69 -18.19
C SER A 99 6.37 -16.82 -19.02
N VAL A 100 6.25 -17.17 -20.30
CA VAL A 100 5.37 -16.50 -21.27
C VAL A 100 4.39 -17.55 -21.79
N GLN A 101 3.16 -17.50 -21.29
CA GLN A 101 2.11 -18.41 -21.70
C GLN A 101 1.29 -17.80 -22.84
N VAL A 102 1.16 -18.55 -23.93
CA VAL A 102 0.35 -18.22 -25.11
C VAL A 102 -0.55 -19.41 -25.46
N SER A 103 -1.51 -19.21 -26.36
CA SER A 103 -2.28 -20.32 -26.91
C SER A 103 -1.42 -21.21 -27.82
N GLU A 104 -1.74 -22.50 -27.90
CA GLU A 104 -1.01 -23.47 -28.72
C GLU A 104 -0.88 -23.07 -30.20
N PRO A 105 -1.91 -22.52 -30.88
CA PRO A 105 -1.77 -22.05 -32.25
C PRO A 105 -0.76 -20.89 -32.42
N ASN A 106 -0.62 -20.06 -31.38
CA ASN A 106 0.30 -18.92 -31.40
C ASN A 106 1.74 -19.34 -31.06
N LEU A 107 1.93 -20.42 -30.30
CA LEU A 107 3.26 -20.96 -29.99
C LEU A 107 4.03 -21.32 -31.27
N ALA A 108 3.37 -21.96 -32.24
CA ALA A 108 3.99 -22.31 -33.52
C ALA A 108 4.49 -21.07 -34.28
N LYS A 109 3.73 -19.97 -34.24
CA LYS A 109 4.12 -18.69 -34.87
C LYS A 109 5.35 -18.08 -34.18
N ILE A 110 5.39 -18.14 -32.85
CA ILE A 110 6.51 -17.61 -32.06
C ILE A 110 7.79 -18.42 -32.32
N LEU A 111 7.71 -19.75 -32.37
CA LEU A 111 8.87 -20.61 -32.61
C LEU A 111 9.49 -20.43 -34.00
N GLN A 112 8.72 -19.92 -34.98
CA GLN A 112 9.20 -19.60 -36.32
C GLN A 112 9.78 -18.18 -36.42
N ALA A 113 9.47 -17.30 -35.47
CA ALA A 113 9.95 -15.94 -35.46
C ALA A 113 11.43 -15.89 -35.05
N LYS A 114 12.23 -15.07 -35.75
CA LYS A 114 13.64 -14.84 -35.41
C LYS A 114 13.80 -13.82 -34.28
N GLU A 115 12.87 -12.88 -34.22
CA GLU A 115 12.81 -11.79 -33.25
C GLU A 115 11.35 -11.47 -32.95
N GLY A 116 11.10 -10.76 -31.86
CA GLY A 116 9.77 -10.34 -31.48
C GLY A 116 9.82 -9.24 -30.42
N THR A 117 8.78 -8.41 -30.37
CA THR A 117 8.63 -7.38 -29.34
C THR A 117 7.50 -7.78 -28.41
N MET A 118 7.71 -7.58 -27.11
CA MET A 118 6.68 -7.76 -26.10
C MET A 118 6.28 -6.41 -25.52
N LEU A 119 4.99 -6.11 -25.60
CA LEU A 119 4.38 -4.90 -25.06
C LEU A 119 3.72 -5.23 -23.72
N PHE A 120 4.02 -4.38 -22.74
CA PHE A 120 3.43 -4.43 -21.41
C PHE A 120 2.39 -3.32 -21.30
N PRO A 121 1.11 -3.64 -21.03
CA PRO A 121 0.12 -2.61 -20.78
C PRO A 121 0.51 -1.88 -19.49
N LEU A 122 0.71 -0.57 -19.57
CA LEU A 122 0.79 0.27 -18.38
C LEU A 122 -0.61 0.31 -17.76
N ALA A 123 -0.71 -0.07 -16.50
CA ALA A 123 -1.88 0.18 -15.69
C ALA A 123 -1.98 1.69 -15.53
N GLY A 124 -3.18 2.22 -15.72
CA GLY A 124 -3.44 3.62 -15.43
C GLY A 124 -3.30 3.94 -13.95
N ASP A 125 -3.58 5.18 -13.60
CA ASP A 125 -3.50 5.65 -12.22
C ASP A 125 -4.38 4.82 -11.26
N LEU A 126 -3.96 4.75 -10.00
CA LEU A 126 -4.78 4.12 -8.97
C LEU A 126 -6.05 4.93 -8.78
N PRO A 127 -7.23 4.29 -8.87
CA PRO A 127 -8.48 5.01 -8.81
C PRO A 127 -8.83 5.34 -7.34
N ASP A 128 -9.36 6.54 -7.11
CA ASP A 128 -10.03 6.89 -5.86
C ASP A 128 -11.30 6.01 -5.74
N THR A 129 -11.18 4.93 -4.98
CA THR A 129 -12.23 3.92 -4.82
C THR A 129 -12.41 3.56 -3.36
N PRO A 130 -13.58 3.04 -2.98
CA PRO A 130 -13.80 2.50 -1.64
C PRO A 130 -12.79 1.42 -1.25
N VAL A 131 -12.23 0.69 -2.22
CA VAL A 131 -11.17 -0.31 -1.96
C VAL A 131 -9.90 0.35 -1.43
N VAL A 132 -9.40 1.38 -2.13
CA VAL A 132 -8.20 2.12 -1.72
C VAL A 132 -8.44 2.86 -0.40
N SER A 133 -9.59 3.53 -0.28
CA SER A 133 -9.95 4.27 0.93
C SER A 133 -10.03 3.39 2.18
N ARG A 134 -10.70 2.22 2.09
CA ARG A 134 -10.78 1.27 3.22
C ARG A 134 -9.42 0.67 3.58
N PHE A 135 -8.60 0.42 2.57
CA PHE A 135 -7.22 -0.05 2.78
C PHE A 135 -6.40 0.99 3.56
N LEU A 136 -6.44 2.27 3.16
CA LEU A 136 -5.74 3.33 3.88
C LEU A 136 -6.27 3.55 5.29
N ALA A 137 -7.59 3.49 5.50
CA ALA A 137 -8.18 3.59 6.83
C ALA A 137 -7.70 2.47 7.77
N LYS A 138 -7.60 1.23 7.25
CA LYS A 138 -7.05 0.07 7.98
C LYS A 138 -5.60 0.33 8.38
N ILE A 139 -4.75 0.69 7.40
CA ILE A 139 -3.32 0.92 7.64
C ILE A 139 -3.08 2.11 8.57
N ALA A 140 -3.86 3.19 8.46
CA ALA A 140 -3.73 4.36 9.31
C ALA A 140 -3.92 4.02 10.79
N LEU A 141 -4.99 3.30 11.14
CA LEU A 141 -5.28 2.88 12.51
C LEU A 141 -4.19 1.93 13.05
N GLU A 142 -3.67 1.06 12.20
CA GLU A 142 -2.57 0.15 12.54
C GLU A 142 -1.25 0.89 12.72
N ALA A 143 -0.97 1.91 11.91
CA ALA A 143 0.20 2.77 12.04
C ALA A 143 0.13 3.63 13.32
N MET A 144 -1.06 4.11 13.71
CA MET A 144 -1.26 4.77 15.01
C MET A 144 -0.96 3.80 16.15
N ALA A 145 -1.48 2.58 16.08
CA ALA A 145 -1.21 1.54 17.08
C ALA A 145 0.28 1.20 17.12
N LEU A 146 0.96 1.13 15.97
CA LEU A 146 2.39 0.83 15.86
C LEU A 146 3.24 1.86 16.61
N ARG A 147 2.89 3.15 16.55
CA ARG A 147 3.58 4.22 17.31
C ARG A 147 3.38 4.12 18.82
N LEU A 148 2.34 3.42 19.26
CA LEU A 148 1.94 3.33 20.66
C LEU A 148 2.23 1.96 21.28
N VAL A 149 2.82 1.00 20.56
CA VAL A 149 3.00 -0.38 21.06
C VAL A 149 3.83 -0.48 22.33
N GLU A 150 4.74 0.47 22.56
CA GLU A 150 5.57 0.56 23.77
C GLU A 150 4.81 1.16 24.96
N PHE A 151 3.61 1.70 24.74
CA PHE A 151 2.75 2.40 25.70
C PHE A 151 1.37 1.71 25.77
N PRO A 152 1.21 0.65 26.59
CA PRO A 152 -0.03 -0.13 26.66
C PRO A 152 -1.29 0.71 26.92
N GLU A 153 -1.18 1.75 27.75
CA GLU A 153 -2.21 2.74 28.02
C GLU A 153 -2.55 3.59 26.79
N GLY A 154 -1.57 3.89 25.93
CA GLY A 154 -1.78 4.55 24.65
C GLY A 154 -2.55 3.67 23.66
N VAL A 155 -2.21 2.39 23.57
CA VAL A 155 -2.99 1.43 22.75
C VAL A 155 -4.41 1.26 23.28
N ALA A 156 -4.58 1.22 24.61
CA ALA A 156 -5.90 1.17 25.24
C ALA A 156 -6.72 2.43 24.95
N TYR A 157 -6.12 3.62 25.08
CA TYR A 157 -6.73 4.90 24.71
C TYR A 157 -7.16 4.89 23.25
N LEU A 158 -6.24 4.52 22.34
CA LEU A 158 -6.54 4.42 20.91
C LEU A 158 -7.76 3.53 20.70
N CYS A 159 -7.81 2.34 21.31
CA CYS A 159 -8.92 1.40 21.20
C CYS A 159 -10.28 1.98 21.66
N ASP A 160 -10.28 2.86 22.67
CA ASP A 160 -11.50 3.44 23.24
C ASP A 160 -11.92 4.76 22.60
N GLU A 161 -11.02 5.48 21.94
CA GLU A 161 -11.28 6.78 21.33
C GLU A 161 -12.48 6.70 20.35
N ALA A 162 -13.59 7.32 20.75
CA ALA A 162 -14.85 7.26 20.04
C ALA A 162 -14.81 8.02 18.71
N GLN A 163 -13.96 9.05 18.60
CA GLN A 163 -13.80 9.82 17.35
C GLN A 163 -13.29 8.94 16.19
N LEU A 164 -12.57 7.86 16.50
CA LEU A 164 -12.06 6.92 15.50
C LEU A 164 -13.05 5.80 15.14
N ASP A 165 -14.22 5.72 15.79
CA ASP A 165 -15.19 4.64 15.54
C ASP A 165 -15.77 4.68 14.13
N VAL A 166 -16.02 5.87 13.61
CA VAL A 166 -16.49 6.03 12.23
C VAL A 166 -15.43 5.55 11.23
N LEU A 167 -14.15 5.86 11.47
CA LEU A 167 -13.04 5.40 10.64
C LEU A 167 -12.86 3.87 10.72
N ARG A 168 -12.99 3.28 11.92
CA ARG A 168 -12.97 1.81 12.10
C ARG A 168 -14.09 1.14 11.34
N ASP A 169 -15.29 1.68 11.42
CA ASP A 169 -16.44 1.16 10.70
C ASP A 169 -16.32 1.34 9.20
N HIS A 170 -15.71 2.43 8.73
CA HIS A 170 -15.35 2.58 7.31
C HIS A 170 -14.37 1.49 6.87
N ALA A 171 -13.23 1.34 7.56
CA ALA A 171 -12.25 0.30 7.25
C ALA A 171 -12.90 -1.09 7.21
N ARG A 172 -13.69 -1.44 8.24
CA ARG A 172 -14.32 -2.76 8.38
C ARG A 172 -15.52 -2.97 7.48
N LYS A 173 -16.48 -2.07 7.40
CA LYS A 173 -17.78 -2.31 6.76
C LYS A 173 -17.89 -1.60 5.41
N GLY A 174 -17.18 -0.48 5.23
CA GLY A 174 -17.27 0.34 4.03
C GLY A 174 -18.58 1.11 3.91
N TYR A 175 -19.30 1.32 5.02
CA TYR A 175 -20.60 1.99 5.04
C TYR A 175 -20.50 3.33 5.77
N VAL A 176 -20.91 4.40 5.06
CA VAL A 176 -21.79 5.53 5.46
C VAL A 176 -21.68 6.66 4.43
N SER A 177 -20.51 6.88 3.81
CA SER A 177 -20.29 7.88 2.74
C SER A 177 -19.00 7.58 1.96
N SER A 178 -18.83 8.21 0.78
CA SER A 178 -17.51 8.24 0.13
C SER A 178 -16.51 8.88 1.10
N TRP A 179 -15.40 8.20 1.39
CA TRP A 179 -14.30 8.75 2.18
C TRP A 179 -13.14 9.03 1.23
N PRO A 180 -13.01 10.28 0.76
CA PRO A 180 -12.09 10.62 -0.31
C PRO A 180 -10.65 10.39 0.11
N VAL A 181 -9.81 10.07 -0.88
CA VAL A 181 -8.38 9.96 -0.72
C VAL A 181 -7.68 10.90 -1.72
N HIS A 182 -6.46 11.28 -1.42
CA HIS A 182 -5.60 11.95 -2.38
C HIS A 182 -4.50 10.99 -2.82
N ILE A 183 -4.32 10.84 -4.14
CA ILE A 183 -3.31 9.96 -4.72
C ILE A 183 -2.47 10.77 -5.69
N ARG A 184 -1.14 10.68 -5.59
CA ARG A 184 -0.20 11.30 -6.53
C ARG A 184 1.13 10.56 -6.57
N THR A 185 1.88 10.75 -7.64
CA THR A 185 3.27 10.28 -7.72
C THR A 185 4.22 11.39 -7.26
N ILE A 186 5.12 11.08 -6.34
CA ILE A 186 6.10 12.01 -5.76
C ILE A 186 7.54 11.71 -6.19
N TYR A 187 7.83 10.50 -6.67
CA TYR A 187 9.08 10.11 -7.33
C TYR A 187 8.88 8.83 -8.16
N HIS A 188 9.85 8.46 -9.00
CA HIS A 188 9.76 7.26 -9.85
C HIS A 188 9.84 5.98 -9.00
N GLN A 189 9.14 4.91 -9.39
CA GLN A 189 9.12 3.65 -8.60
C GLN A 189 10.51 3.03 -8.37
N ASP A 190 11.44 3.22 -9.31
CA ASP A 190 12.84 2.75 -9.20
C ASP A 190 13.77 3.79 -8.55
N GLY A 191 13.21 4.88 -8.04
CA GLY A 191 13.94 5.98 -7.42
C GLY A 191 14.73 5.51 -6.22
N LYS A 192 15.95 6.02 -6.08
CA LYS A 192 16.87 5.61 -5.02
C LYS A 192 17.30 6.79 -4.17
N THR A 193 17.53 6.52 -2.89
CA THR A 193 18.29 7.38 -1.99
C THR A 193 19.68 6.81 -1.82
N PHE A 194 20.61 7.66 -1.38
CA PHE A 194 21.97 7.27 -1.09
C PHE A 194 22.19 7.38 0.40
N GLY A 195 22.48 6.26 1.05
CA GLY A 195 22.81 6.23 2.47
C GLY A 195 24.15 6.92 2.76
N PRO A 196 24.51 7.11 4.04
CA PRO A 196 25.80 7.68 4.44
C PRO A 196 27.00 6.93 3.84
N ASP A 197 26.85 5.62 3.62
CA ASP A 197 27.89 4.75 3.03
C ASP A 197 27.92 4.81 1.48
N GLY A 198 27.09 5.65 0.86
CA GLY A 198 27.01 5.83 -0.59
C GLY A 198 26.27 4.73 -1.34
N ASN A 199 25.77 3.70 -0.64
CA ASN A 199 24.98 2.65 -1.26
C ASN A 199 23.60 3.18 -1.67
N ALA A 200 23.19 2.85 -2.90
CA ALA A 200 21.88 3.21 -3.42
C ALA A 200 20.82 2.26 -2.86
N GLU A 201 19.85 2.81 -2.14
CA GLU A 201 18.74 2.08 -1.55
C GLU A 201 17.41 2.54 -2.16
N GLN A 202 16.52 1.58 -2.43
CA GLN A 202 15.19 1.88 -2.94
C GLN A 202 14.20 2.00 -1.77
N ILE A 203 13.40 3.06 -1.77
CA ILE A 203 12.33 3.22 -0.80
C ILE A 203 11.09 2.46 -1.28
N VAL A 204 10.85 1.30 -0.67
CA VAL A 204 9.69 0.43 -0.93
C VAL A 204 8.40 1.05 -0.41
N HIS A 205 8.41 1.47 0.85
CA HIS A 205 7.28 2.13 1.49
C HIS A 205 7.73 2.99 2.67
N GLU A 206 6.93 4.01 2.98
CA GLU A 206 7.14 4.93 4.09
C GLU A 206 5.81 5.60 4.45
N PHE A 207 5.66 6.05 5.69
CA PHE A 207 4.45 6.75 6.10
C PHE A 207 4.69 7.65 7.30
N ASP A 208 3.87 8.69 7.41
CA ASP A 208 3.76 9.54 8.60
C ASP A 208 2.34 10.10 8.71
N PHE A 209 2.11 10.89 9.76
CA PHE A 209 0.90 11.62 10.02
C PHE A 209 1.19 13.11 9.87
N LEU A 210 0.33 13.77 9.11
CA LEU A 210 0.29 15.22 9.02
C LEU A 210 -0.79 15.72 9.96
N VAL A 211 -0.45 16.71 10.78
CA VAL A 211 -1.41 17.50 11.56
C VAL A 211 -1.39 18.93 11.01
N THR A 212 -2.53 19.40 10.54
CA THR A 212 -2.64 20.78 10.00
C THR A 212 -2.79 21.80 11.14
N ASP A 213 -2.64 23.07 10.80
CA ASP A 213 -2.94 24.21 11.70
C ASP A 213 -4.40 24.23 12.18
N GLN A 214 -5.31 23.66 11.39
CA GLN A 214 -6.73 23.47 11.71
C GLN A 214 -6.99 22.20 12.56
N SER A 215 -5.94 21.56 13.07
CA SER A 215 -6.01 20.31 13.87
C SER A 215 -6.64 19.13 13.12
N GLU A 216 -6.57 19.12 11.79
CA GLU A 216 -6.96 17.96 11.01
C GLU A 216 -5.82 16.95 10.97
N TRP A 217 -6.14 15.67 11.10
CA TRP A 217 -5.18 14.58 11.08
C TRP A 217 -5.28 13.79 9.78
N PHE A 218 -4.17 13.72 9.05
CA PHE A 218 -4.06 12.93 7.83
C PHE A 218 -3.02 11.84 8.01
N PHE A 219 -3.31 10.66 7.50
CA PHE A 219 -2.32 9.60 7.32
C PHE A 219 -1.80 9.65 5.88
N VAL A 220 -0.48 9.67 5.74
CA VAL A 220 0.24 9.81 4.48
C VAL A 220 1.11 8.57 4.31
N LEU A 221 0.90 7.82 3.24
CA LEU A 221 1.62 6.59 2.92
C LEU A 221 2.20 6.73 1.52
N ALA A 222 3.48 6.46 1.33
CA ALA A 222 4.04 6.25 0.00
C ALA A 222 4.41 4.77 -0.19
N ILE A 223 4.12 4.23 -1.36
CA ILE A 223 4.53 2.90 -1.81
C ILE A 223 5.15 3.07 -3.20
N PHE A 224 6.45 2.80 -3.33
CA PHE A 224 7.21 2.98 -4.57
C PHE A 224 6.93 4.33 -5.27
N GLY A 225 6.97 5.43 -4.51
CA GLY A 225 6.80 6.78 -5.03
C GLY A 225 5.35 7.20 -5.31
N VAL A 226 4.37 6.32 -5.12
CA VAL A 226 2.95 6.69 -5.13
C VAL A 226 2.51 7.02 -3.71
N GLU A 227 2.20 8.29 -3.48
CA GLU A 227 1.69 8.82 -2.22
C GLU A 227 0.16 8.73 -2.16
N PHE A 228 -0.34 8.24 -1.04
CA PHE A 228 -1.74 8.13 -0.68
C PHE A 228 -1.98 8.92 0.60
N THR A 229 -3.04 9.71 0.64
CA THR A 229 -3.43 10.46 1.84
C THR A 229 -4.90 10.27 2.15
N ILE A 230 -5.20 10.03 3.44
CA ILE A 230 -6.55 9.91 3.96
C ILE A 230 -6.69 10.73 5.25
N ASN A 231 -7.83 11.42 5.41
CA ASN A 231 -8.18 12.10 6.65
C ASN A 231 -8.69 11.09 7.68
N LEU A 232 -8.31 11.24 8.95
CA LEU A 232 -8.70 10.34 10.04
C LEU A 232 -9.95 10.81 10.80
N GLY A 233 -10.22 12.11 10.78
CA GLY A 233 -11.33 12.73 11.52
C GLY A 233 -12.66 12.75 10.78
N GLY A 234 -12.65 12.62 9.45
CA GLY A 234 -13.87 12.60 8.65
C GLY A 234 -13.63 12.46 7.14
N PRO A 235 -14.69 12.26 6.34
CA PRO A 235 -14.60 12.05 4.90
C PRO A 235 -14.36 13.35 4.12
N GLU A 236 -13.28 14.08 4.43
CA GLU A 236 -12.92 15.36 3.79
C GLU A 236 -11.42 15.40 3.46
N ILE A 237 -11.06 15.89 2.27
CA ILE A 237 -9.67 15.92 1.77
C ILE A 237 -9.16 17.32 1.43
N SER A 238 -10.04 18.33 1.44
CA SER A 238 -9.70 19.72 1.09
C SER A 238 -8.64 20.33 2.02
N GLY A 239 -8.62 19.96 3.31
CA GLY A 239 -7.58 20.36 4.24
C GLY A 239 -6.17 19.95 3.77
N TYR A 240 -6.03 18.73 3.25
CA TYR A 240 -4.78 18.25 2.68
C TYR A 240 -4.38 19.01 1.41
N ARG A 241 -5.34 19.25 0.50
CA ARG A 241 -5.07 20.00 -0.73
C ARG A 241 -4.60 21.43 -0.44
N ARG A 242 -5.23 22.09 0.53
CA ARG A 242 -4.80 23.42 0.99
C ARG A 242 -3.39 23.40 1.57
N TRP A 243 -3.07 22.39 2.38
CA TRP A 243 -1.73 22.22 2.92
C TRP A 243 -0.68 22.02 1.80
N LEU A 244 -1.00 21.24 0.77
CA LEU A 244 -0.14 21.07 -0.40
C LEU A 244 0.11 22.40 -1.15
N GLU A 245 -0.94 23.17 -1.40
CA GLU A 245 -0.82 24.48 -2.07
C GLU A 245 0.09 25.43 -1.28
N GLN A 246 -0.07 25.47 0.04
CA GLN A 246 0.74 26.32 0.93
C GLN A 246 2.21 25.92 0.99
N THR A 247 2.52 24.65 0.75
CA THR A 247 3.88 24.09 0.84
C THR A 247 4.53 23.86 -0.52
N GLY A 248 3.95 24.41 -1.60
CA GLY A 248 4.49 24.27 -2.96
C GLY A 248 4.43 22.85 -3.49
N GLY A 249 3.51 22.03 -2.97
CA GLY A 249 3.30 20.65 -3.40
C GLY A 249 4.31 19.65 -2.85
N ILE A 250 5.13 20.00 -1.85
CA ILE A 250 6.03 19.02 -1.21
C ILE A 250 5.22 17.91 -0.51
N SER A 251 5.79 16.72 -0.39
CA SER A 251 5.19 15.67 0.42
C SER A 251 5.38 15.94 1.91
N PRO A 252 4.38 15.64 2.77
CA PRO A 252 4.56 15.62 4.22
C PRO A 252 5.76 14.75 4.66
N LEU A 253 6.05 13.68 3.90
CA LEU A 253 7.14 12.73 4.13
C LEU A 253 8.53 13.31 3.82
N TYR A 254 8.61 14.46 3.17
CA TYR A 254 9.86 15.09 2.71
C TYR A 254 9.96 16.56 3.11
N THR A 255 9.26 16.95 4.17
CA THR A 255 9.45 18.26 4.82
C THR A 255 10.83 18.33 5.52
N ASP A 256 11.26 19.50 5.99
CA ASP A 256 12.56 19.66 6.67
C ASP A 256 12.73 18.71 7.87
N ARG A 257 11.64 18.40 8.56
CA ARG A 257 11.59 17.39 9.63
C ARG A 257 12.06 16.00 9.18
N HIS A 258 11.93 15.70 7.90
CA HIS A 258 12.24 14.41 7.28
C HIS A 258 13.44 14.51 6.32
N GLY A 259 14.31 15.51 6.49
CA GLY A 259 15.50 15.69 5.66
C GLY A 259 15.28 16.52 4.40
N GLY A 260 14.06 17.02 4.17
CA GLY A 260 13.74 17.94 3.08
C GLY A 260 13.80 17.32 1.68
N LEU A 261 13.83 18.18 0.66
CA LEU A 261 13.89 17.78 -0.75
C LEU A 261 15.11 16.92 -1.10
N ALA A 262 16.19 17.01 -0.33
CA ALA A 262 17.41 16.24 -0.55
C ALA A 262 17.21 14.75 -0.25
N ALA A 263 16.23 14.40 0.60
CA ALA A 263 15.90 13.02 0.93
C ALA A 263 14.98 12.35 -0.10
N ILE A 264 14.40 13.12 -1.04
CA ILE A 264 13.51 12.56 -2.08
C ILE A 264 14.31 11.61 -2.99
N PRO A 265 13.83 10.37 -3.20
CA PRO A 265 14.43 9.43 -4.14
C PRO A 265 14.52 10.01 -5.55
N LYS A 266 15.64 9.75 -6.21
CA LYS A 266 15.92 10.21 -7.58
C LYS A 266 15.94 9.05 -8.56
#